data_AF-A0A821VBU3-F1
#
_entry.id   AF-A0A821VBU3-F1
#
_cell.length_a   1.000
_cell.length_b   1.000
_cell.length_c   1.000
_cell.angle_alpha   90.00
_cell.angle_beta   90.00
_cell.angle_gamma   90.00
#
_symmetry.space_group_name_H-M   'P 1'
#
loop_
_entity.id
_entity.type
_entity.pdbx_description
1 polymer ?
#
loop_
_entity_poly.entity_id
_entity_poly.type
_entity_poly.pdbx_seq_one_letter_code
_entity_poly.pdbx_strand_id
1 'polypeptide(L)' 'RQQKSLNNVLFGAKITGGGGGGTVAVLAQNSSEAVETIATIVDQYEKISGRQTRTFSGSSSGLATYPSMTIE' A
#
# COMPACT_ATOMS: atom_id res chain seq x y z
N ARG A 1 -1.60 -13.37 26.07
CA ARG A 1 -1.61 -13.21 24.60
C ARG A 1 -1.27 -11.76 24.32
N GLN A 2 -0.04 -11.46 23.88
CA GLN A 2 0.36 -10.08 23.60
C GLN A 2 -0.13 -9.69 22.19
N GLN A 3 -0.95 -8.65 22.11
CA GLN A 3 -1.36 -8.04 20.86
C GLN A 3 -0.19 -7.13 20.45
N LYS A 4 0.73 -7.67 19.63
CA LYS A 4 1.85 -6.90 19.08
C LYS A 4 1.25 -5.71 18.33
N SER A 5 1.55 -4.50 18.77
CA SER A 5 1.05 -3.26 18.18
C SER A 5 1.38 -3.25 16.69
N LEU A 6 0.37 -3.45 15.83
CA LEU A 6 0.46 -3.25 14.37
C LEU A 6 0.85 -1.80 14.02
N ASN A 7 0.85 -0.90 15.01
CA ASN A 7 0.98 0.54 14.84
C ASN A 7 2.44 1.04 14.81
N ASN A 8 3.44 0.18 15.01
CA ASN A 8 4.84 0.65 14.96
C ASN A 8 5.45 0.70 13.55
N VAL A 9 4.88 -0.05 12.60
CA VAL A 9 5.43 -0.15 11.22
C VAL A 9 4.56 0.51 10.17
N LEU A 10 3.32 0.91 10.49
CA LEU A 10 2.43 1.65 9.59
C LEU A 10 2.34 3.10 10.05
N PHE A 11 2.70 4.04 9.18
CA PHE A 11 2.69 5.47 9.48
C PHE A 11 1.35 6.14 9.13
N GLY A 12 0.61 5.58 8.17
CA GLY A 12 -0.71 6.08 7.79
C GLY A 12 -1.25 5.45 6.52
N ALA A 13 -2.52 5.68 6.24
CA ALA A 13 -3.17 5.21 5.02
C ALA A 13 -4.23 6.20 4.52
N LYS A 14 -4.45 6.25 3.20
CA LYS A 14 -5.49 7.09 2.60
C LYS A 14 -5.97 6.49 1.27
N ILE A 15 -7.25 6.68 0.95
CA ILE A 15 -7.78 6.37 -0.38
C ILE A 15 -7.10 7.23 -1.45
N THR A 16 -6.92 6.70 -2.65
CA THR A 16 -6.43 7.45 -3.80
C THR A 16 -7.46 7.46 -4.93
N GLY A 17 -7.49 8.54 -5.73
CA GLY A 17 -8.50 8.74 -6.77
C GLY A 17 -9.79 9.39 -6.26
N GLY A 18 -10.90 9.19 -7.01
CA GLY A 18 -12.19 9.87 -6.77
C GLY A 18 -13.09 9.27 -5.69
N GLY A 19 -12.76 8.10 -5.13
CA GLY A 19 -13.59 7.40 -4.14
C GLY A 19 -14.61 6.40 -4.75
N GLY A 20 -15.42 5.75 -3.89
CA GLY A 20 -16.39 4.71 -4.28
C GLY A 20 -15.83 3.28 -4.37
N GLY A 21 -14.54 3.11 -4.09
CA GLY A 21 -13.78 1.88 -4.25
C GLY A 21 -12.35 2.20 -4.67
N GLY A 22 -11.61 1.19 -5.11
CA GLY A 22 -10.29 1.37 -5.73
C GLY A 22 -9.12 1.10 -4.78
N THR A 23 -8.13 1.99 -4.77
CA THR A 23 -6.82 1.76 -4.16
C THR A 23 -6.65 2.59 -2.89
N VAL A 24 -6.01 1.98 -1.89
CA VAL A 24 -5.54 2.66 -0.68
C VAL A 24 -4.02 2.70 -0.72
N ALA A 25 -3.45 3.89 -0.56
CA ALA A 25 -2.02 4.04 -0.34
C ALA A 25 -1.74 3.90 1.15
N VAL A 26 -0.80 3.03 1.51
CA VAL A 26 -0.31 2.83 2.88
C VAL A 26 1.14 3.27 2.93
N LEU A 27 1.46 4.16 3.86
CA LEU A 27 2.83 4.54 4.18
C LEU A 27 3.30 3.68 5.35
N ALA A 28 4.40 2.97 5.17
CA ALA A 28 4.90 2.00 6.12
C ALA A 28 6.44 2.01 6.16
N GLN A 29 7.01 1.43 7.20
CA GLN A 29 8.43 1.18 7.30
C GLN A 29 8.86 0.21 6.20
N ASN A 30 10.03 0.42 5.61
CA ASN A 30 10.61 -0.53 4.66
C ASN A 30 11.21 -1.72 5.43
N SER A 31 10.35 -2.66 5.84
CA SER A 31 10.73 -3.85 6.61
C SER A 31 9.82 -5.04 6.27
N SER A 32 10.32 -6.26 6.50
CA SER A 32 9.52 -7.49 6.36
C SER A 32 8.29 -7.50 7.26
N GLU A 33 8.40 -6.95 8.47
CA GLU A 33 7.29 -6.83 9.40
C GLU A 33 6.14 -5.97 8.86
N ALA A 34 6.45 -4.89 8.13
CA ALA A 34 5.43 -4.07 7.47
C ALA A 34 4.73 -4.85 6.34
N VAL A 35 5.48 -5.67 5.58
CA VAL A 35 4.91 -6.53 4.52
C VAL A 35 3.96 -7.57 5.11
N GLU A 36 4.35 -8.25 6.19
CA GLU A 36 3.50 -9.22 6.89
C GLU A 36 2.24 -8.57 7.49
N THR A 37 2.40 -7.37 8.03
CA THR A 37 1.29 -6.56 8.57
C THR A 37 0.28 -6.22 7.47
N ILE A 38 0.75 -5.74 6.30
CA ILE A 38 -0.11 -5.43 5.15
C ILE A 38 -0.80 -6.70 4.63
N ALA A 39 -0.09 -7.83 4.55
CA ALA A 39 -0.67 -9.10 4.11
C ALA A 39 -1.82 -9.55 5.04
N THR A 40 -1.69 -9.35 6.35
CA THR A 40 -2.74 -9.64 7.33
C THR A 40 -3.96 -8.75 7.14
N ILE A 41 -3.77 -7.46 6.86
CA ILE A 41 -4.86 -6.51 6.57
C ILE A 41 -5.60 -6.92 5.29
N VAL A 42 -4.86 -7.30 4.23
CA VAL A 42 -5.44 -7.79 2.98
C VAL A 42 -6.29 -9.02 3.23
N ASP A 43 -5.76 -10.06 3.87
CA ASP A 43 -6.50 -11.30 4.17
C ASP A 43 -7.79 -11.04 4.98
N GLN A 44 -7.72 -10.15 5.97
CA GLN A 44 -8.91 -9.73 6.73
C GLN A 44 -9.94 -9.00 5.87
N TYR A 45 -9.50 -8.08 5.01
CA TYR A 45 -10.38 -7.35 4.11
C TYR A 45 -11.06 -8.29 3.10
N GLU A 46 -10.33 -9.23 2.51
CA GLU A 46 -10.90 -10.19 1.55
C GLU A 46 -11.94 -11.09 2.22
N LYS A 47 -11.68 -11.55 3.45
CA LYS A 47 -12.63 -12.36 4.25
C LYS A 47 -13.91 -11.60 4.58
N ILE A 48 -13.81 -10.33 4.95
CA ILE A 48 -14.96 -9.51 5.36
C ILE A 48 -15.77 -9.04 4.15
N SER A 49 -15.08 -8.64 3.08
CA SER A 49 -15.73 -8.02 1.90
C SER A 49 -16.10 -9.01 0.80
N GLY A 50 -15.48 -10.20 0.79
CA GLY A 50 -15.59 -11.17 -0.31
C GLY A 50 -14.88 -10.72 -1.60
N ARG A 51 -14.07 -9.65 -1.56
CA ARG A 51 -13.40 -9.08 -2.73
C ARG A 51 -11.92 -9.41 -2.71
N GLN A 52 -11.38 -9.87 -3.83
CA GLN A 52 -9.94 -10.05 -3.99
C GLN A 52 -9.22 -8.70 -4.12
N THR A 53 -8.03 -8.61 -3.52
CA THR A 53 -7.23 -7.40 -3.43
C THR A 53 -5.86 -7.65 -4.05
N ARG A 54 -5.38 -6.67 -4.81
CA ARG A 54 -4.02 -6.70 -5.37
C ARG A 54 -3.12 -5.74 -4.60
N THR A 55 -2.04 -6.26 -4.04
CA THR A 55 -1.01 -5.45 -3.38
C THR A 55 0.06 -5.03 -4.39
N PHE A 56 0.37 -3.74 -4.41
CA PHE A 56 1.50 -3.16 -5.14
C PHE A 56 2.51 -2.64 -4.11
N SER A 57 3.80 -2.93 -4.31
CA SER A 57 4.87 -2.48 -3.43
C SER A 57 6.04 -1.90 -4.22
N GLY A 58 6.81 -1.05 -3.54
CA GLY A 58 7.92 -0.31 -4.15
C GLY A 58 7.48 1.00 -4.81
N SER A 59 8.46 1.83 -5.11
CA SER A 59 8.33 3.03 -5.92
C SER A 59 9.34 2.98 -7.06
N SER A 60 9.04 3.63 -8.18
CA SER A 60 10.00 3.82 -9.27
C SER A 60 10.66 5.20 -9.14
N SER A 61 11.79 5.40 -9.84
CA SER A 61 12.49 6.68 -9.89
C SER A 61 11.76 7.77 -10.69
N GLY A 62 10.57 7.47 -11.23
CA GLY A 62 9.73 8.43 -11.94
C GLY A 62 10.36 8.99 -13.22
N LEU A 63 9.75 10.06 -13.74
CA LEU A 63 10.18 10.73 -14.98
C LEU A 63 11.58 11.37 -14.86
N ALA A 64 12.07 11.62 -13.64
CA ALA A 64 13.36 12.27 -13.41
C ALA A 64 14.58 11.46 -13.90
N THR A 65 14.42 10.17 -14.20
CA THR A 65 15.50 9.30 -14.68
C THR A 65 15.57 9.19 -16.21
N TYR A 66 14.50 9.50 -16.93
CA TYR A 66 14.45 9.34 -18.39
C TYR A 66 14.25 10.71 -19.06
N PRO A 67 15.04 11.08 -20.09
CA PRO A 67 14.81 12.32 -20.81
C PRO A 67 13.41 12.29 -21.42
N SER A 68 12.54 13.21 -20.98
CA SER A 68 11.25 13.45 -21.61
C SER A 68 11.51 14.03 -22.99
N MET A 69 11.06 13.35 -24.04
CA MET A 69 11.07 13.89 -25.40
C MET A 69 10.11 15.09 -25.46
N THR A 70 10.67 16.30 -25.50
CA THR A 70 9.91 17.50 -25.89
C THR A 70 9.65 17.40 -27.39
N ILE A 71 8.37 17.34 -27.78
CA ILE A 71 7.96 17.50 -29.17
C ILE A 71 7.68 18.99 -29.36
N GLU A 72 8.47 19.67 -30.19
CA GLU A 72 8.13 20.97 -30.78
C GLU A 72 7.44 20.78 -32.13
#